data_AF-A0A6A6TP26-F1
#
_entry.id   AF-A0A6A6TP26-F1
#
_cell.length_a   1.000
_cell.length_b   1.000
_cell.length_c   1.000
_cell.angle_alpha   90.00
_cell.angle_beta   90.00
_cell.angle_gamma   90.00
#
_symmetry.space_group_name_H-M   'P 1'
#
loop_
_entity.id
_entity.type
_entity.pdbx_description
1 polymer ?
#
loop_
_entity_poly.entity_id
_entity_poly.type
_entity_poly.pdbx_seq_one_letter_code
_entity_poly.pdbx_strand_id
1 'polypeptide(L)'
;LTTLAGLQRDIPIKMDEHNIYTDYNETSRNAAWEAINIDDGMIALPDEFVAAKDLPVAQRFPWNDTKGIYLINGHHNLHCVRAIYISLMEFWQGKPQSRLWDHVIHCVDALRQEVICNADDTPRYSTADDNPESGAGQYRMCRNWDALQQWAKQYNACYRYVNQTETIAELPNIERFIYCPEGSPYIPQVEHFFGHVE
;
A
#
# COMPACT_ATOMS: atom_id res chain seq x y z
N LEU A 1 8.43 -7.71 19.87
CA LEU A 1 8.11 -7.66 18.42
C LEU A 1 9.02 -6.62 17.79
N THR A 2 9.98 -7.04 16.97
CA THR A 2 10.93 -6.12 16.33
C THR A 2 10.24 -5.39 15.19
N THR A 3 10.06 -4.08 15.34
CA THR A 3 9.52 -3.22 14.29
C THR A 3 10.61 -2.95 13.25
N LEU A 4 10.39 -3.31 11.98
CA LEU A 4 11.38 -3.10 10.91
C LEU A 4 11.70 -1.61 10.71
N ALA A 5 10.65 -0.78 10.71
CA ALA A 5 10.72 0.68 10.57
C ALA A 5 10.74 1.44 11.92
N GLY A 6 10.87 0.74 13.06
CA GLY A 6 10.87 1.40 14.38
C GLY A 6 9.52 1.94 14.89
N LEU A 7 8.41 1.71 14.16
CA LEU A 7 7.12 2.36 14.44
C LEU A 7 6.32 1.70 15.57
N GLN A 8 5.81 2.52 16.49
CA GLN A 8 4.96 2.11 17.59
C GLN A 8 3.51 2.55 17.36
N ARG A 9 2.55 1.91 18.07
CA ARG A 9 1.14 2.35 18.09
C ARG A 9 0.99 3.45 19.14
N ASP A 10 1.50 4.63 18.83
CA ASP A 10 1.61 5.77 19.75
C ASP A 10 1.01 7.07 19.19
N ILE A 11 0.44 7.03 17.97
CA ILE A 11 -0.20 8.19 17.35
C ILE A 11 -1.72 8.14 17.60
N PRO A 12 -2.29 9.09 18.36
CA PRO A 12 -3.73 9.16 18.56
C PRO A 12 -4.40 9.65 17.27
N ILE A 13 -5.24 8.80 16.67
CA ILE A 13 -6.07 9.14 15.51
C ILE A 13 -7.53 9.07 15.90
N LYS A 14 -8.26 10.14 15.61
CA LYS A 14 -9.72 10.22 15.79
C LYS A 14 -10.40 9.32 14.76
N MET A 15 -11.30 8.45 15.20
CA MET A 15 -12.17 7.70 14.29
C MET A 15 -13.17 8.69 13.68
N ASP A 16 -13.11 8.83 12.35
CA ASP A 16 -13.93 9.77 11.60
C ASP A 16 -14.73 9.03 10.53
N GLU A 17 -16.04 9.14 10.61
CA GLU A 17 -16.99 8.52 9.68
C GLU A 17 -17.26 9.42 8.45
N HIS A 18 -16.79 10.67 8.47
CA HIS A 18 -17.03 11.65 7.41
C HIS A 18 -15.73 12.30 6.93
N ASN A 19 -15.18 11.78 5.83
CA ASN A 19 -13.98 12.31 5.22
C ASN A 19 -14.05 12.24 3.69
N ILE A 20 -12.99 12.68 3.01
CA ILE A 20 -12.94 12.75 1.55
C ILE A 20 -13.16 11.39 0.85
N TYR A 21 -12.84 10.27 1.51
CA TYR A 21 -13.03 8.92 0.98
C TYR A 21 -14.48 8.43 1.06
N THR A 22 -15.34 9.13 1.79
CA THR A 22 -16.78 8.86 1.94
C THR A 22 -17.64 10.00 1.39
N ASP A 23 -17.06 10.95 0.64
CA ASP A 23 -17.78 12.10 0.10
C ASP A 23 -18.94 11.67 -0.83
N TYR A 24 -20.08 12.35 -0.73
CA TYR A 24 -21.23 12.15 -1.61
C TYR A 24 -20.90 12.55 -3.05
N ASN A 25 -19.99 13.50 -3.24
CA ASN A 25 -19.48 13.85 -4.55
C ASN A 25 -18.55 12.75 -5.07
N GLU A 26 -19.05 11.94 -6.00
CA GLU A 26 -18.29 10.82 -6.57
C GLU A 26 -16.98 11.26 -7.22
N THR A 27 -16.93 12.44 -7.84
CA THR A 27 -15.71 12.93 -8.50
C THR A 27 -14.60 13.15 -7.48
N SER A 28 -14.89 13.88 -6.39
CA SER A 28 -13.92 14.14 -5.32
C SER A 28 -13.54 12.86 -4.59
N ARG A 29 -14.51 11.99 -4.31
CA ARG A 29 -14.28 10.68 -3.67
C ARG A 29 -13.36 9.80 -4.53
N ASN A 30 -13.68 9.61 -5.80
CA ASN A 30 -12.88 8.79 -6.72
C ASN A 30 -11.46 9.35 -6.87
N ALA A 31 -11.31 10.67 -7.01
CA ALA A 31 -10.00 11.30 -7.07
C ALA A 31 -9.15 11.01 -5.82
N ALA A 32 -9.75 11.05 -4.63
CA ALA A 32 -9.05 10.70 -3.39
C ALA A 32 -8.59 9.24 -3.35
N TRP A 33 -9.45 8.31 -3.78
CA TRP A 33 -9.10 6.88 -3.89
C TRP A 33 -8.04 6.59 -4.94
N GLU A 34 -8.08 7.30 -6.08
CA GLU A 34 -7.10 7.17 -7.16
C GLU A 34 -5.73 7.75 -6.78
N ALA A 35 -5.71 8.81 -5.97
CA ALA A 35 -4.49 9.47 -5.49
C ALA A 35 -3.72 8.67 -4.42
N ILE A 36 -4.27 7.54 -3.95
CA ILE A 36 -3.58 6.67 -2.99
C ILE A 36 -2.30 6.10 -3.62
N ASN A 37 -1.16 6.47 -3.03
CA ASN A 37 0.14 5.93 -3.41
C ASN A 37 0.28 4.48 -2.91
N ILE A 38 0.25 3.55 -3.85
CA ILE A 38 0.45 2.11 -3.64
C ILE A 38 1.85 1.65 -4.10
N ASP A 39 2.63 2.53 -4.73
CA ASP A 39 3.91 2.22 -5.36
C ASP A 39 5.07 2.26 -4.35
N ASP A 40 5.06 3.27 -3.48
CA ASP A 40 6.13 3.55 -2.51
C ASP A 40 6.41 2.36 -1.57
N GLY A 41 5.45 1.45 -1.43
CA GLY A 41 5.57 0.24 -0.62
C GLY A 41 6.54 -0.80 -1.16
N MET A 42 6.94 -0.70 -2.43
CA MET A 42 7.90 -1.62 -3.03
C MET A 42 9.34 -1.14 -2.75
N ILE A 43 10.06 -1.93 -1.95
CA ILE A 43 11.37 -1.56 -1.41
C ILE A 43 12.46 -2.58 -1.74
N ALA A 44 13.70 -2.13 -1.85
CA ALA A 44 14.89 -2.93 -2.05
C ALA A 44 15.76 -2.89 -0.78
N LEU A 45 15.68 -3.94 0.03
CA LEU A 45 16.40 -4.07 1.29
C LEU A 45 17.79 -4.70 1.10
N PRO A 46 18.86 -4.16 1.71
CA PRO A 46 20.19 -4.78 1.73
C PRO A 46 20.18 -6.16 2.41
N ASP A 47 20.98 -7.09 1.89
CA ASP A 47 21.12 -8.44 2.47
C ASP A 47 21.58 -8.41 3.94
N GLU A 48 22.42 -7.44 4.33
CA GLU A 48 22.82 -7.25 5.73
C GLU A 48 21.62 -6.94 6.64
N PHE A 49 20.67 -6.12 6.17
CA PHE A 49 19.47 -5.78 6.92
C PHE A 49 18.54 -6.99 7.01
N VAL A 50 18.36 -7.69 5.88
CA VAL A 50 17.56 -8.91 5.79
C VAL A 50 18.07 -9.97 6.77
N ALA A 51 19.37 -10.23 6.79
CA ALA A 51 20.00 -11.16 7.72
C ALA A 51 19.87 -10.71 9.18
N ALA A 52 20.09 -9.43 9.48
CA ALA A 52 19.99 -8.90 10.84
C ALA A 52 18.56 -8.90 11.40
N LYS A 53 17.54 -8.94 10.52
CA LYS A 53 16.12 -8.97 10.88
C LYS A 53 15.47 -10.33 10.70
N ASP A 54 16.24 -11.36 10.32
CA ASP A 54 15.76 -12.72 10.06
C ASP A 54 14.60 -12.74 9.06
N LEU A 55 14.71 -11.92 8.00
CA LEU A 55 13.72 -11.87 6.94
C LEU A 55 14.02 -12.95 5.87
N PRO A 56 12.99 -13.58 5.27
CA PRO A 56 13.18 -14.49 4.15
C PRO A 56 13.87 -13.81 2.98
N VAL A 57 14.81 -14.51 2.34
CA VAL A 57 15.52 -13.99 1.17
C VAL A 57 14.54 -13.81 0.00
N ALA A 58 14.40 -12.57 -0.46
CA ALA A 58 13.53 -12.25 -1.58
C ALA A 58 14.22 -12.33 -2.95
N GLN A 59 13.41 -12.16 -4.01
CA GLN A 59 13.89 -11.93 -5.37
C GLN A 59 14.87 -10.75 -5.42
N ARG A 60 15.94 -10.90 -6.21
CA ARG A 60 16.97 -9.87 -6.38
C ARG A 60 16.41 -8.61 -7.03
N PHE A 61 16.83 -7.47 -6.53
CA PHE A 61 16.54 -6.18 -7.13
C PHE A 61 17.34 -6.02 -8.45
N PRO A 62 16.69 -5.69 -9.59
CA PRO A 62 17.36 -5.65 -10.89
C PRO A 62 18.60 -4.74 -10.96
N TRP A 63 18.64 -3.68 -10.15
CA TRP A 63 19.72 -2.68 -10.17
C TRP A 63 20.74 -2.87 -9.05
N ASN A 64 20.56 -3.86 -8.17
CA ASN A 64 21.55 -4.19 -7.15
C ASN A 64 21.34 -5.62 -6.62
N ASP A 65 22.25 -6.52 -6.94
CA ASP A 65 22.18 -7.94 -6.57
C ASP A 65 22.43 -8.21 -5.08
N THR A 66 22.98 -7.25 -4.33
CA THR A 66 23.09 -7.28 -2.86
C THR A 66 21.81 -6.86 -2.13
N LYS A 67 20.73 -6.63 -2.89
CA LYS A 67 19.42 -6.24 -2.36
C LYS A 67 18.31 -7.19 -2.84
N GLY A 68 17.32 -7.39 -1.98
CA GLY A 68 16.08 -8.12 -2.30
C GLY A 68 14.86 -7.18 -2.33
N ILE A 69 13.89 -7.49 -3.18
CA ILE A 69 12.63 -6.73 -3.32
C ILE A 69 11.59 -7.22 -2.32
N TYR A 70 10.97 -6.31 -1.59
CA TYR A 70 9.89 -6.58 -0.64
C TYR A 70 8.74 -5.60 -0.84
N LEU A 71 7.52 -6.03 -0.52
CA LEU A 71 6.35 -5.15 -0.42
C LEU A 71 6.01 -4.93 1.05
N ILE A 72 5.92 -3.66 1.46
CA ILE A 72 5.51 -3.30 2.82
C ILE A 72 4.04 -3.69 3.03
N ASN A 73 3.76 -4.44 4.10
CA ASN A 73 2.42 -4.94 4.42
C ASN A 73 1.35 -3.83 4.50
N GLY A 74 1.69 -2.67 5.09
CA GLY A 74 0.78 -1.52 5.12
C GLY A 74 0.39 -0.99 3.74
N HIS A 75 1.35 -0.94 2.80
CA HIS A 75 1.07 -0.56 1.41
C HIS A 75 0.31 -1.66 0.66
N HIS A 76 0.60 -2.94 0.91
CA HIS A 76 -0.19 -4.06 0.38
C HIS A 76 -1.65 -3.97 0.82
N ASN A 77 -1.91 -3.74 2.11
CA ASN A 77 -3.27 -3.59 2.61
C ASN A 77 -3.99 -2.40 1.96
N LEU A 78 -3.29 -1.26 1.81
CA LEU A 78 -3.87 -0.08 1.17
C LEU A 78 -4.16 -0.32 -0.33
N HIS A 79 -3.30 -1.07 -1.03
CA HIS A 79 -3.56 -1.58 -2.38
C HIS A 79 -4.82 -2.44 -2.43
N CYS A 80 -4.98 -3.39 -1.49
CA CYS A 80 -6.16 -4.23 -1.40
C CYS A 80 -7.45 -3.42 -1.19
N VAL A 81 -7.44 -2.44 -0.27
CA VAL A 81 -8.60 -1.57 -0.03
C VAL A 81 -8.98 -0.80 -1.30
N ARG A 82 -7.99 -0.22 -2.01
CA ARG A 82 -8.23 0.49 -3.27
C ARG A 82 -8.80 -0.44 -4.36
N ALA A 83 -8.26 -1.65 -4.50
CA ALA A 83 -8.75 -2.62 -5.47
C ALA A 83 -10.22 -3.02 -5.22
N ILE A 84 -10.58 -3.26 -3.96
CA ILE A 84 -11.95 -3.56 -3.55
C ILE A 84 -12.86 -2.35 -3.83
N TYR A 85 -12.43 -1.14 -3.48
CA TYR A 85 -13.20 0.09 -3.76
C TYR A 85 -13.53 0.23 -5.25
N ILE A 86 -12.52 0.06 -6.13
CA ILE A 86 -12.71 0.13 -7.58
C ILE A 86 -13.75 -0.90 -8.04
N SER A 87 -13.60 -2.17 -7.62
CA SER A 87 -14.55 -3.23 -7.99
C SER A 87 -15.98 -2.97 -7.50
N LEU A 88 -16.15 -2.43 -6.29
CA LEU A 88 -17.45 -2.05 -5.75
C LEU A 88 -18.07 -0.89 -6.55
N MET A 89 -17.28 0.12 -6.91
CA MET A 89 -17.75 1.25 -7.71
C MET A 89 -18.13 0.82 -9.12
N GLU A 90 -17.35 -0.05 -9.76
CA GLU A 90 -17.68 -0.64 -11.06
C GLU A 90 -18.98 -1.43 -11.01
N PHE A 91 -19.17 -2.25 -9.98
CA PHE A 91 -20.40 -3.01 -9.76
C PHE A 91 -21.60 -2.08 -9.59
N TRP A 92 -21.50 -1.08 -8.70
CA TRP A 92 -22.56 -0.12 -8.43
C TRP A 92 -22.97 0.67 -9.68
N GLN A 93 -22.01 1.02 -10.53
CA GLN A 93 -22.23 1.76 -11.77
C GLN A 93 -22.66 0.87 -12.95
N GLY A 94 -22.77 -0.46 -12.76
CA GLY A 94 -23.09 -1.40 -13.83
C GLY A 94 -21.99 -1.53 -14.90
N LYS A 95 -20.74 -1.22 -14.54
CA LYS A 95 -19.57 -1.35 -15.42
C LYS A 95 -18.99 -2.78 -15.38
N PRO A 96 -18.35 -3.24 -16.47
CA PRO A 96 -17.55 -4.45 -16.43
C PRO A 96 -16.48 -4.36 -15.34
N GLN A 97 -16.24 -5.48 -14.64
CA GLN A 97 -15.17 -5.55 -13.65
C GLN A 97 -13.81 -5.49 -14.34
N SER A 98 -12.98 -4.52 -13.98
CA SER A 98 -11.61 -4.42 -14.49
C SER A 98 -10.65 -5.34 -13.74
N ARG A 99 -10.96 -5.69 -12.50
CA ARG A 99 -10.15 -6.59 -11.66
C ARG A 99 -10.66 -8.02 -11.77
N LEU A 100 -9.72 -8.97 -11.88
CA LEU A 100 -10.05 -10.39 -11.81
C LEU A 100 -10.65 -10.71 -10.45
N TRP A 101 -11.73 -11.51 -10.46
CA TRP A 101 -12.44 -11.92 -9.25
C TRP A 101 -11.51 -12.52 -8.19
N ASP A 102 -10.60 -13.41 -8.59
CA ASP A 102 -9.66 -14.06 -7.69
C ASP A 102 -8.72 -13.05 -6.99
N HIS A 103 -8.36 -11.96 -7.67
CA HIS A 103 -7.57 -10.89 -7.07
C HIS A 103 -8.41 -10.10 -6.04
N VAL A 104 -9.67 -9.78 -6.35
CA VAL A 104 -10.56 -9.08 -5.41
C VAL A 104 -10.78 -9.92 -4.15
N ILE A 105 -11.03 -11.22 -4.28
CA ILE A 105 -11.22 -12.11 -3.13
C ILE A 105 -9.94 -12.32 -2.34
N HIS A 106 -8.78 -12.40 -3.01
CA HIS A 106 -7.49 -12.37 -2.31
C HIS A 106 -7.33 -11.10 -1.47
N CYS A 107 -7.66 -9.93 -2.02
CA CYS A 107 -7.61 -8.66 -1.30
C CYS A 107 -8.53 -8.64 -0.07
N VAL A 108 -9.74 -9.20 -0.18
CA VAL A 108 -10.67 -9.31 0.95
C VAL A 108 -10.09 -10.21 2.04
N ASP A 109 -9.54 -11.38 1.69
CA ASP A 109 -8.94 -12.29 2.67
C ASP A 109 -7.66 -11.73 3.29
N ALA A 110 -6.81 -11.04 2.52
CA ALA A 110 -5.62 -10.37 3.05
C ALA A 110 -5.98 -9.36 4.15
N LEU A 111 -7.01 -8.52 3.92
CA LEU A 111 -7.50 -7.59 4.93
C LEU A 111 -8.13 -8.30 6.14
N ARG A 112 -8.85 -9.41 5.93
CA ARG A 112 -9.38 -10.22 7.03
C ARG A 112 -8.24 -10.79 7.91
N GLN A 113 -7.20 -11.33 7.28
CA GLN A 113 -6.02 -11.83 7.99
C GLN A 113 -5.30 -10.71 8.74
N GLU A 114 -5.18 -9.52 8.15
CA GLU A 114 -4.59 -8.35 8.81
C GLU A 114 -5.38 -7.92 10.06
N VAL A 115 -6.71 -7.90 9.99
CA VAL A 115 -7.57 -7.56 11.14
C VAL A 115 -7.36 -8.56 12.28
N ILE A 116 -7.32 -9.85 11.98
CA ILE A 116 -7.08 -10.91 12.98
C ILE A 116 -5.66 -10.81 13.56
N CYS A 117 -4.66 -10.58 12.71
CA CYS A 117 -3.27 -10.44 13.12
C CYS A 117 -3.07 -9.24 14.08
N ASN A 118 -3.74 -8.13 13.80
CA ASN A 118 -3.67 -6.95 14.65
C ASN A 118 -4.43 -7.11 15.96
N ALA A 119 -5.53 -7.86 15.97
CA ALA A 119 -6.38 -8.12 17.14
C ALA A 119 -6.62 -6.86 18.01
N ASP A 120 -7.03 -5.76 17.38
CA ASP A 120 -7.21 -4.47 18.05
C ASP A 120 -8.34 -4.54 19.09
N ASP A 121 -7.98 -4.35 20.36
CA ASP A 121 -8.86 -4.51 21.51
C ASP A 121 -9.53 -3.20 21.96
N THR A 122 -9.40 -2.12 21.18
CA THR A 122 -10.02 -0.82 21.47
C THR A 122 -11.56 -0.93 21.44
N PRO A 123 -12.27 -0.80 22.58
CA PRO A 123 -13.73 -0.87 22.60
C PRO A 123 -14.32 0.40 21.98
N ARG A 124 -15.21 0.26 21.00
CA ARG A 124 -15.93 1.41 20.41
C ARG A 124 -17.20 1.70 21.22
N TYR A 125 -17.38 2.94 21.67
CA TYR A 125 -18.66 3.35 22.27
C TYR A 125 -19.77 3.43 21.20
N SER A 126 -21.04 3.52 21.61
CA SER A 126 -22.17 3.76 20.71
C SER A 126 -22.78 5.12 21.03
N THR A 127 -23.08 5.95 20.03
CA THR A 127 -23.82 7.19 20.27
C THR A 127 -25.25 6.90 20.74
N ALA A 128 -25.87 7.89 21.39
CA ALA A 128 -27.20 7.78 21.98
C ALA A 128 -28.23 8.60 21.16
N ASP A 129 -28.38 8.25 19.88
CA ASP A 129 -29.30 8.86 18.93
C ASP A 129 -30.08 7.77 18.15
N ASP A 130 -30.99 8.18 17.26
CA ASP A 130 -31.85 7.27 16.50
C ASP A 130 -31.08 6.42 15.47
N ASN A 131 -29.85 6.80 15.10
CA ASN A 131 -28.99 6.08 14.17
C ASN A 131 -27.58 5.92 14.77
N PRO A 132 -27.40 5.03 15.77
CA PRO A 132 -26.17 4.98 16.56
C PRO A 132 -24.91 4.77 15.71
N GLU A 133 -23.93 5.64 15.88
CA GLU A 133 -22.59 5.55 15.29
C GLU A 133 -21.62 4.86 16.27
N SER A 134 -20.70 4.07 15.74
CA SER A 134 -19.77 3.29 16.57
C SER A 134 -18.44 4.02 16.71
N GLY A 135 -18.05 4.40 17.92
CA GLY A 135 -16.75 5.03 18.19
C GLY A 135 -16.56 6.38 17.52
N ALA A 136 -17.65 7.05 17.13
CA ALA A 136 -17.62 8.35 16.46
C ALA A 136 -16.77 9.35 17.26
N GLY A 137 -15.72 9.88 16.65
CA GLY A 137 -14.81 10.81 17.33
C GLY A 137 -14.01 10.25 18.51
N GLN A 138 -14.08 8.96 18.79
CA GLN A 138 -13.20 8.27 19.72
C GLN A 138 -11.78 8.22 19.16
N TYR A 139 -10.77 8.32 20.02
CA TYR A 139 -9.38 8.13 19.60
C TYR A 139 -8.96 6.66 19.67
N ARG A 140 -8.16 6.24 18.69
CA ARG A 140 -7.41 4.97 18.68
C ARG A 140 -5.93 5.24 18.52
N MET A 141 -5.10 4.29 18.95
CA MET A 141 -3.65 4.39 18.84
C MET A 141 -3.15 3.70 17.57
N CYS A 142 -2.60 4.49 16.65
CA CYS A 142 -2.13 4.06 15.34
C CYS A 142 -0.61 4.16 15.24
N ARG A 143 -0.05 3.47 14.25
CA ARG A 143 1.33 3.74 13.79
C ARG A 143 1.33 4.97 12.88
N ASN A 144 2.41 5.73 12.90
CA ASN A 144 2.58 6.89 12.02
C ASN A 144 2.76 6.43 10.55
N TRP A 145 1.77 6.71 9.70
CA TRP A 145 1.82 6.37 8.27
C TRP A 145 2.90 7.14 7.52
N ASP A 146 3.08 8.43 7.81
CA ASP A 146 4.10 9.25 7.15
C ASP A 146 5.52 8.78 7.49
N ALA A 147 5.73 8.32 8.72
CA ALA A 147 7.01 7.70 9.10
C ALA A 147 7.26 6.38 8.36
N LEU A 148 6.20 5.58 8.11
CA LEU A 148 6.32 4.38 7.27
C LEU A 148 6.68 4.74 5.83
N GLN A 149 6.02 5.75 5.26
CA GLN A 149 6.32 6.23 3.91
C GLN A 149 7.75 6.78 3.79
N GLN A 150 8.20 7.53 4.80
CA GLN A 150 9.58 8.03 4.83
C GLN A 150 10.59 6.88 4.90
N TRP A 151 10.32 5.86 5.71
CA TRP A 151 11.15 4.66 5.75
C TRP A 151 11.15 3.93 4.39
N ALA A 152 9.99 3.80 3.75
CA ALA A 152 9.88 3.16 2.43
C ALA A 152 10.71 3.89 1.36
N LYS A 153 10.68 5.22 1.35
CA LYS A 153 11.44 6.05 0.42
C LYS A 153 12.97 5.87 0.54
N GLN A 154 13.49 5.60 1.74
CA GLN A 154 14.92 5.33 1.94
C GLN A 154 15.39 4.06 1.22
N TYR A 155 14.46 3.12 0.99
CA TYR A 155 14.73 1.84 0.35
C TYR A 155 13.97 1.69 -0.97
N ASN A 156 13.57 2.79 -1.63
CA ASN A 156 12.75 2.74 -2.84
C ASN A 156 13.36 1.80 -3.91
N ALA A 157 12.51 0.94 -4.51
CA ALA A 157 12.92 -0.04 -5.51
C ALA A 157 12.79 0.47 -6.97
N CYS A 158 12.77 1.78 -7.21
CA CYS A 158 12.46 2.37 -8.52
C CYS A 158 11.16 1.83 -9.13
N TYR A 159 10.18 1.50 -8.28
CA TYR A 159 9.00 0.77 -8.70
C TYR A 159 7.83 1.72 -8.97
N ARG A 160 7.04 1.43 -10.01
CA ARG A 160 5.73 2.07 -10.25
C ARG A 160 4.74 1.05 -10.79
N TYR A 161 3.50 1.08 -10.32
CA TYR A 161 2.40 0.41 -10.98
C TYR A 161 1.99 1.19 -12.23
N VAL A 162 2.28 0.66 -13.42
CA VAL A 162 1.91 1.28 -14.71
C VAL A 162 0.44 0.97 -15.06
N ASN A 163 0.03 -0.29 -14.91
CA ASN A 163 -1.37 -0.70 -15.08
C ASN A 163 -1.70 -1.89 -14.16
N GLN A 164 -2.78 -1.75 -13.39
CA GLN A 164 -3.20 -2.74 -12.42
C GLN A 164 -3.98 -3.92 -13.04
N THR A 165 -4.37 -3.83 -14.33
CA THR A 165 -5.00 -4.94 -15.07
C THR A 165 -4.02 -5.70 -15.96
N GLU A 166 -2.83 -5.16 -16.20
CA GLU A 166 -1.86 -5.79 -17.10
C GLU A 166 -1.20 -7.01 -16.47
N THR A 167 -1.23 -8.10 -17.22
CA THR A 167 -0.54 -9.34 -16.96
C THR A 167 0.98 -9.17 -17.14
N ILE A 168 1.76 -10.09 -16.58
CA ILE A 168 3.23 -10.14 -16.78
C ILE A 168 3.60 -10.29 -18.27
N ALA A 169 2.70 -10.86 -19.08
CA ALA A 169 2.88 -10.98 -20.52
C ALA A 169 2.72 -9.64 -21.25
N GLU A 170 1.96 -8.70 -20.69
CA GLU A 170 1.72 -7.37 -21.27
C GLU A 170 2.76 -6.35 -20.79
N LEU A 171 3.26 -6.50 -19.55
CA LEU A 171 4.34 -5.67 -19.01
C LEU A 171 5.37 -6.55 -18.28
N PRO A 172 6.55 -6.80 -18.88
CA PRO A 172 7.63 -7.54 -18.23
C PRO A 172 7.94 -6.98 -16.84
N ASN A 173 8.17 -7.87 -15.87
CA ASN A 173 8.38 -7.46 -14.47
C ASN A 173 9.47 -6.39 -14.32
N ILE A 174 10.54 -6.42 -15.12
CA ILE A 174 11.64 -5.45 -15.06
C ILE A 174 11.21 -4.02 -15.41
N GLU A 175 10.23 -3.85 -16.31
CA GLU A 175 9.72 -2.53 -16.73
C GLU A 175 8.94 -1.84 -15.61
N ARG A 176 8.55 -2.56 -14.56
CA ARG A 176 7.96 -1.95 -13.36
C ARG A 176 8.99 -1.32 -12.44
N PHE A 177 10.28 -1.64 -12.60
CA PHE A 177 11.37 -1.19 -11.71
C PHE A 177 12.22 -0.07 -12.32
N ILE A 178 11.80 0.60 -13.39
CA ILE A 178 12.59 1.65 -14.05
C ILE A 178 12.29 3.08 -13.53
N TYR A 179 11.36 3.24 -12.61
CA TYR A 179 10.83 4.53 -12.16
C TYR A 179 11.52 4.98 -10.87
N CYS A 180 12.78 5.41 -10.99
CA CYS A 180 13.57 5.85 -9.85
C CYS A 180 13.18 7.27 -9.38
N PRO A 181 13.15 7.54 -8.05
CA PRO A 181 12.99 8.90 -7.55
C PRO A 181 14.23 9.74 -7.87
N GLU A 182 14.04 11.07 -7.92
CA GLU A 182 15.12 12.03 -8.16
C GLU A 182 16.30 11.80 -7.19
N GLY A 183 17.52 11.81 -7.74
CA GLY A 183 18.75 11.57 -6.96
C GLY A 183 19.01 10.10 -6.61
N SER A 184 18.18 9.16 -7.08
CA SER A 184 18.45 7.73 -6.90
C SER A 184 19.79 7.32 -7.54
N PRO A 185 20.62 6.52 -6.83
CA PRO A 185 21.88 6.03 -7.37
C PRO A 185 21.69 5.02 -8.51
N TYR A 186 20.45 4.54 -8.73
CA TYR A 186 20.12 3.54 -9.75
C TYR A 186 19.76 4.16 -11.10
N ILE A 187 19.51 5.47 -11.18
CA ILE A 187 19.16 6.17 -12.43
C ILE A 187 20.17 5.86 -13.55
N PRO A 188 21.51 6.00 -13.37
CA PRO A 188 22.45 5.75 -14.46
C PRO A 188 22.40 4.30 -14.98
N GLN A 189 22.10 3.34 -14.10
CA GLN A 189 22.00 1.93 -14.50
C GLN A 189 20.70 1.67 -15.24
N VAL A 190 19.58 2.22 -14.78
CA VAL A 190 18.29 2.15 -15.49
C VAL A 190 18.44 2.75 -16.89
N GLU A 191 18.99 3.96 -16.98
CA GLU A 191 19.14 4.69 -18.24
C GLU A 191 20.09 3.98 -19.22
N HIS A 192 21.09 3.26 -18.72
CA HIS A 192 21.97 2.45 -19.55
C HIS A 192 21.22 1.34 -20.30
N PHE A 193 20.21 0.72 -19.68
CA PHE A 193 19.47 -0.40 -20.26
C PHE A 193 18.20 0.03 -21.01
N PHE A 194 17.49 1.05 -20.50
CA PHE A 194 16.16 1.44 -20.98
C PHE A 194 16.12 2.81 -21.65
N GLY A 195 17.24 3.55 -21.67
CA GLY A 195 17.25 4.96 -22.09
C GLY A 195 16.67 5.87 -21.02
N HIS A 196 16.51 7.16 -21.33
CA HIS A 196 15.92 8.11 -20.39
C HIS A 196 14.46 7.75 -20.10
N VAL A 197 14.11 7.64 -18.82
CA VAL A 197 12.77 7.30 -18.33
C VAL A 197 12.25 8.49 -17.52
N GLU A 198 11.16 9.11 -17.98
CA GLU A 198 10.46 10.22 -17.30
C GLU A 198 9.46 9.73 -16.22
#